data_AF-A0A373D3Q3-F1
#
_entry.id   AF-A0A373D3Q3-F1
#
_cell.length_a   1.000
_cell.length_b   1.000
_cell.length_c   1.000
_cell.angle_alpha   90.00
_cell.angle_beta   90.00
_cell.angle_gamma   90.00
#
_symmetry.space_group_name_H-M   'P 1'
#
loop_
_entity.id
_entity.type
_entity.pdbx_description
1 polymer ?
#
loop_
_entity_poly.entity_id
_entity_poly.type
_entity_poly.pdbx_seq_one_letter_code
_entity_poly.pdbx_strand_id
1 'polypeptide(L)'
;MLVMIDENGVADVYDDTYDIAIHCESEEDQKEAELALKNARRWIPVAERLPELGEYVLISFSNFSIPAIGRYDEDEEGGAWFIGDETESLVSQDMFVSAWMPLPEPYRAEVEEN
;
A
#
# COMPACT_ATOMS: atom_id res chain seq x y z
N MET A 1 20.91 -19.22 14.90
CA MET A 1 20.38 -20.55 14.55
C MET A 1 19.05 -20.71 15.25
N LEU A 2 17.98 -20.33 14.56
CA LEU A 2 16.64 -20.71 14.98
C LEU A 2 16.44 -22.19 14.60
N VAL A 3 15.84 -22.94 15.50
CA VAL A 3 15.44 -24.32 15.25
C VAL A 3 13.92 -24.33 15.36
N MET A 4 13.26 -24.66 14.25
CA MET A 4 11.80 -24.81 14.22
C MET A 4 11.48 -26.26 14.53
N ILE A 5 10.46 -26.50 15.35
CA ILE A 5 9.96 -27.84 15.62
C ILE A 5 8.59 -27.94 14.96
N ASP A 6 8.44 -28.87 14.01
CA ASP A 6 7.16 -29.09 13.33
C ASP A 6 6.11 -29.75 14.26
N GLU A 7 4.89 -29.90 13.76
CA GLU A 7 3.78 -30.55 14.48
C GLU A 7 4.08 -32.02 14.89
N ASN A 8 5.08 -32.64 14.27
CA ASN A 8 5.53 -34.00 14.53
C ASN A 8 6.74 -34.07 15.48
N GLY A 9 7.24 -32.92 15.97
CA GLY A 9 8.39 -32.85 16.87
C GLY A 9 9.74 -32.91 16.16
N VAL A 10 9.78 -32.76 14.84
CA VAL A 10 11.02 -32.76 14.04
C VAL A 10 11.65 -31.38 14.08
N ALA A 11 12.90 -31.32 14.52
CA ALA A 11 13.70 -30.11 14.53
C ALA A 11 14.31 -29.86 13.14
N ASP A 12 13.97 -28.74 12.51
CA ASP A 12 14.56 -28.28 11.25
C ASP A 12 15.35 -26.99 11.47
N VAL A 13 16.43 -26.82 10.69
CA VAL A 13 17.30 -25.64 10.76
C VAL A 13 16.69 -24.55 9.91
N TYR A 14 16.18 -23.51 10.57
CA TYR A 14 15.56 -22.39 9.88
C TYR A 14 16.64 -21.46 9.31
N ASP A 15 16.66 -21.30 7.98
CA ASP A 15 17.50 -20.33 7.27
C ASP A 15 16.80 -18.96 7.34
N ASP A 16 17.28 -18.10 8.24
CA ASP A 16 16.68 -16.82 8.61
C ASP A 16 17.06 -15.67 7.65
N THR A 17 17.66 -15.98 6.50
CA THR A 17 18.27 -14.96 5.64
C THR A 17 17.25 -13.93 5.10
N TYR A 18 15.94 -14.24 5.03
CA TYR A 18 14.91 -13.30 4.54
C TYR A 18 13.53 -13.37 5.23
N ASP A 19 13.42 -14.04 6.36
CA ASP A 19 12.12 -14.30 6.98
C ASP A 19 11.86 -13.44 8.22
N ILE A 20 10.66 -12.87 8.31
CA ILE A 20 10.15 -12.22 9.52
C ILE A 20 9.44 -13.30 10.34
N ALA A 21 10.04 -13.71 11.46
CA ALA A 21 9.38 -14.57 12.44
C ALA A 21 8.60 -13.72 13.45
N ILE A 22 7.27 -13.82 13.42
CA ILE A 22 6.38 -13.18 14.40
C ILE A 22 5.89 -14.28 15.35
N HIS A 23 6.19 -14.12 16.65
CA HIS A 23 5.62 -15.01 17.66
C HIS A 23 4.17 -14.58 17.96
N CYS A 24 3.25 -15.53 17.86
CA CYS A 24 1.83 -15.35 18.13
C CYS A 24 1.44 -16.24 19.31
N GLU A 25 0.63 -15.74 20.25
CA GLU A 25 0.21 -16.51 21.42
C GLU A 25 -1.06 -17.34 21.15
N SER A 26 -1.76 -17.05 20.03
CA SER A 26 -2.98 -17.73 19.60
C SER A 26 -3.13 -17.81 18.07
N GLU A 27 -4.07 -18.63 17.57
CA GLU A 27 -4.45 -18.64 16.14
C GLU A 27 -5.09 -17.32 15.69
N GLU A 28 -5.73 -16.60 16.61
CA GLU A 28 -6.33 -15.30 16.33
C GLU A 28 -5.22 -14.26 16.09
N ASP A 29 -4.23 -14.21 16.99
CA ASP A 29 -3.03 -13.37 16.86
C ASP A 29 -2.30 -13.64 15.54
N GLN A 30 -2.21 -14.91 15.13
CA GLN A 30 -1.59 -15.27 13.85
C GLN A 30 -2.38 -14.69 12.66
N LYS A 31 -3.70 -14.83 12.65
CA LYS A 31 -4.55 -14.27 11.58
C LYS A 31 -4.45 -12.75 11.53
N GLU A 32 -4.40 -12.09 12.69
CA GLU A 32 -4.19 -10.65 12.75
C GLU A 32 -2.81 -10.24 12.22
N ALA A 33 -1.74 -10.94 12.60
CA ALA A 33 -0.39 -10.67 12.10
C ALA A 33 -0.28 -10.88 10.58
N GLU A 34 -0.88 -11.95 10.04
CA GLU A 34 -0.95 -12.18 8.60
C GLU A 34 -1.74 -11.07 7.88
N LEU A 35 -2.87 -10.66 8.45
CA LEU A 35 -3.69 -9.58 7.90
C LEU A 35 -2.92 -8.24 7.94
N ALA A 36 -2.22 -7.95 9.05
CA ALA A 36 -1.40 -6.77 9.21
C ALA A 36 -0.22 -6.75 8.24
N LEU A 37 0.43 -7.90 7.97
CA LEU A 37 1.49 -8.01 6.97
C LEU A 37 0.95 -7.85 5.54
N LYS A 38 -0.25 -8.38 5.25
CA LYS A 38 -0.93 -8.15 3.97
C LYS A 38 -1.30 -6.69 3.79
N ASN A 39 -1.78 -6.05 4.86
CA ASN A 39 -2.20 -4.64 4.89
C ASN A 39 -1.06 -3.66 5.18
N ALA A 40 0.16 -4.15 5.45
CA ALA A 40 1.32 -3.31 5.61
C ALA A 40 1.43 -2.47 4.34
N ARG A 41 1.37 -1.15 4.50
CA ARG A 41 1.23 -0.18 3.40
C ARG A 41 2.40 -0.31 2.44
N ARG A 42 2.23 -1.16 1.45
CA ARG A 42 3.17 -1.37 0.35
C ARG A 42 2.72 -0.52 -0.82
N TRP A 43 3.69 -0.09 -1.62
CA TRP A 43 3.44 0.48 -2.93
C TRP A 43 2.78 -0.58 -3.82
N ILE A 44 1.59 -0.28 -4.31
CA ILE A 44 0.81 -1.11 -5.21
C ILE A 44 1.06 -0.58 -6.63
N PRO A 45 1.68 -1.36 -7.53
CA PRO A 45 1.86 -0.96 -8.91
C PRO A 45 0.50 -0.67 -9.58
N VAL A 46 0.42 0.38 -10.40
CA VAL A 46 -0.83 0.71 -11.11
C VAL A 46 -1.28 -0.40 -12.06
N ALA A 47 -0.34 -1.23 -12.52
CA ALA A 47 -0.62 -2.41 -13.34
C ALA A 47 -1.20 -3.59 -12.55
N GLU A 48 -1.07 -3.61 -11.23
CA GLU A 48 -1.68 -4.62 -10.36
C GLU A 48 -3.15 -4.27 -10.09
N ARG A 49 -3.39 -3.04 -9.62
CA ARG A 49 -4.74 -2.48 -9.42
C ARG A 49 -4.69 -0.97 -9.24
N LEU A 50 -5.84 -0.33 -9.45
CA LEU A 50 -6.08 1.09 -9.19
C LEU A 50 -6.70 1.28 -7.79
N PRO A 51 -6.58 2.49 -7.20
CA PRO A 51 -7.31 2.85 -5.99
C PRO A 51 -8.81 3.00 -6.26
N GLU A 52 -9.60 3.27 -5.23
CA GLU A 52 -11.00 3.64 -5.44
C GLU A 52 -11.08 5.00 -6.15
N LEU A 53 -12.12 5.19 -6.98
CA LEU A 53 -12.28 6.43 -7.75
C LEU A 53 -12.43 7.62 -6.80
N GLY A 54 -11.67 8.69 -7.04
CA GLY A 54 -11.64 9.88 -6.21
C GLY A 54 -10.96 9.72 -4.85
N GLU A 55 -10.44 8.53 -4.51
CA GLU A 55 -9.72 8.29 -3.26
C GLU A 55 -8.37 9.01 -3.26
N TYR A 56 -8.08 9.72 -2.17
CA TYR A 56 -6.77 10.33 -1.94
C TYR A 56 -5.74 9.29 -1.52
N VAL A 57 -4.70 9.13 -2.34
CA VAL A 57 -3.60 8.18 -2.13
C VAL A 57 -2.25 8.86 -2.28
N LEU A 58 -1.20 8.27 -1.72
CA LEU A 58 0.17 8.67 -2.03
C LEU A 58 0.56 7.99 -3.36
N ILE A 59 1.07 8.77 -4.31
CA ILE A 59 1.49 8.31 -5.64
C ILE A 59 3.00 8.47 -5.84
N SER A 60 3.58 7.56 -6.60
CA SER A 60 4.97 7.57 -7.06
C SER A 60 5.00 7.59 -8.58
N PHE A 61 6.11 8.04 -9.16
CA PHE A 61 6.24 8.21 -10.59
C PHE A 61 7.43 7.43 -11.16
N SER A 62 7.30 6.98 -12.40
CA SER A 62 8.42 6.34 -13.12
C SER A 62 9.46 7.35 -13.63
N ASN A 63 9.07 8.62 -13.77
CA ASN A 63 9.90 9.68 -14.35
C ASN A 63 10.07 10.92 -13.44
N PHE A 64 9.54 10.89 -12.22
CA PHE A 64 9.66 11.98 -11.25
C PHE A 64 9.96 11.43 -9.85
N SER A 65 10.92 12.03 -9.14
CA SER A 65 11.48 11.43 -7.92
C SER A 65 10.74 11.79 -6.63
N ILE A 66 9.80 12.75 -6.66
CA ILE A 66 9.09 13.20 -5.47
C ILE A 66 7.67 12.61 -5.49
N PRO A 67 7.29 11.79 -4.49
CA PRO A 67 5.92 11.31 -4.39
C PRO A 67 4.98 12.47 -4.06
N ALA A 68 3.71 12.34 -4.45
CA ALA A 68 2.67 13.34 -4.22
C ALA A 68 1.41 12.69 -3.65
N ILE A 69 0.51 13.51 -3.11
CA ILE A 69 -0.86 13.05 -2.85
C ILE A 69 -1.67 13.29 -4.13
N GLY A 70 -2.37 12.26 -4.59
CA GLY A 70 -3.18 12.33 -5.79
C GLY A 70 -4.39 11.43 -5.71
N ARG A 71 -5.14 11.42 -6.81
CA ARG A 71 -6.35 10.60 -6.99
C ARG A 71 -6.42 10.09 -8.42
N TYR A 72 -7.10 8.98 -8.60
CA TYR A 72 -7.46 8.45 -9.92
C TYR A 72 -8.96 8.63 -10.11
N ASP A 73 -9.35 9.28 -11.20
CA ASP A 73 -10.74 9.50 -11.58
C ASP A 73 -10.97 8.97 -12.99
N GLU A 74 -12.21 8.59 -13.29
CA GLU A 74 -12.66 8.15 -14.62
C GLU A 74 -13.85 8.97 -15.08
N ASP A 75 -13.83 9.39 -16.34
CA ASP A 75 -14.93 10.05 -17.05
C ASP A 75 -15.32 9.28 -18.34
N GLU A 76 -16.09 9.91 -19.23
CA GLU A 76 -16.51 9.29 -20.50
C GLU A 76 -15.34 9.04 -21.48
N GLU A 77 -14.21 9.76 -21.32
CA GLU A 77 -13.03 9.66 -22.17
C GLU A 77 -12.02 8.64 -21.62
N GLY A 78 -12.10 8.32 -20.34
CA GLY A 78 -11.32 7.27 -19.67
C GLY A 78 -10.80 7.71 -18.31
N GLY A 79 -9.75 7.03 -17.84
CA GLY A 79 -9.15 7.30 -16.54
C GLY A 79 -7.91 8.18 -16.58
N ALA A 80 -7.80 9.08 -15.61
CA ALA A 80 -6.67 9.97 -15.45
C ALA A 80 -6.27 10.14 -13.98
N TRP A 81 -4.98 10.41 -13.77
CA TRP A 81 -4.43 10.73 -12.46
C TRP A 81 -4.30 12.23 -12.29
N PHE A 82 -4.62 12.71 -11.08
CA PHE A 82 -4.57 14.13 -10.69
C PHE A 82 -3.78 14.28 -9.38
N ILE A 83 -3.07 15.39 -9.20
CA ILE A 83 -2.46 15.76 -7.91
C ILE A 83 -3.48 16.53 -7.08
N GLY A 84 -3.60 16.19 -5.79
CA GLY A 84 -4.48 16.94 -4.86
C GLY A 84 -5.88 17.14 -5.43
N ASP A 85 -6.38 18.38 -5.40
CA ASP A 85 -7.66 18.80 -5.98
C ASP A 85 -7.51 19.41 -7.40
N GLU A 86 -6.36 19.24 -8.05
CA GLU A 86 -6.11 19.81 -9.39
C GLU A 86 -7.02 19.18 -10.45
N THR A 87 -7.24 19.94 -11.54
CA THR A 87 -8.06 19.53 -12.69
C THR A 87 -7.22 19.13 -13.91
N GLU A 88 -5.94 19.48 -13.94
CA GLU A 88 -5.03 19.04 -14.99
C GLU A 88 -4.51 17.63 -14.70
N SER A 89 -4.58 16.77 -15.71
CA SER A 89 -4.09 15.40 -15.57
C SER A 89 -2.56 15.37 -15.51
N LEU A 90 -2.01 14.47 -14.69
CA LEU A 90 -0.57 14.25 -14.55
C LEU A 90 0.10 13.95 -15.90
N VAL A 91 -0.59 13.21 -16.78
CA VAL A 91 -0.07 12.89 -18.11
C VAL A 91 0.06 14.13 -19.01
N SER A 92 -0.81 15.14 -18.86
CA SER A 92 -0.69 16.42 -19.59
C SER A 92 0.54 17.23 -19.17
N GLN A 93 1.07 16.95 -17.98
CA GLN A 93 2.27 17.55 -17.41
C GLN A 93 3.51 16.65 -17.55
N ASP A 94 3.46 15.64 -18.42
CA ASP A 94 4.54 14.66 -18.64
C ASP A 94 4.95 13.92 -17.35
N MET A 95 3.99 13.54 -16.52
CA MET A 95 4.21 12.74 -15.30
C MET A 95 3.44 11.42 -15.36
N PHE A 96 4.14 10.31 -15.08
CA PHE A 96 3.58 8.97 -15.21
C PHE A 96 3.58 8.25 -13.86
N VAL A 97 2.39 7.95 -13.33
CA VAL A 97 2.23 7.25 -12.06
C VAL A 97 2.64 5.78 -12.21
N SER A 98 3.53 5.31 -11.35
CA SER A 98 4.04 3.93 -11.34
C SER A 98 3.39 3.05 -10.27
N ALA A 99 3.16 3.61 -9.09
CA ALA A 99 2.57 2.90 -7.96
C ALA A 99 1.91 3.87 -6.99
N TRP A 100 1.01 3.36 -6.16
CA TRP A 100 0.29 4.13 -5.15
C TRP A 100 0.22 3.40 -3.80
N MET A 101 -0.11 4.10 -2.72
CA MET A 101 -0.41 3.51 -1.42
C MET A 101 -1.49 4.31 -0.68
N PRO A 102 -2.36 3.66 0.13
CA PRO A 102 -3.38 4.36 0.90
C PRO A 102 -2.74 5.31 1.94
N LEU A 103 -3.40 6.42 2.22
CA LEU A 103 -2.90 7.41 3.17
C LEU A 103 -3.01 6.94 4.63
N PRO A 104 -2.16 7.46 5.54
CA PRO A 104 -2.29 7.27 6.98
C PRO A 104 -3.49 7.98 7.58
N GLU A 105 -4.51 7.24 8.00
CA GLU A 105 -5.61 7.83 8.78
C GLU A 105 -5.19 8.21 10.21
N PRO A 106 -5.57 9.41 10.71
CA PRO A 106 -6.13 10.54 9.96
C PRO A 106 -5.01 11.32 9.24
N TYR A 107 -5.15 11.53 7.93
CA TYR A 107 -4.14 12.29 7.16
C TYR A 107 -4.50 13.78 7.00
N ARG A 108 -5.76 14.13 7.28
CA ARG A 108 -6.30 15.49 7.34
C ARG A 108 -6.98 15.67 8.70
N ALA A 109 -6.94 16.89 9.22
CA ALA A 109 -7.68 17.21 10.44
C ALA A 109 -9.18 17.10 10.16
N GLU A 110 -9.91 16.44 11.06
CA GLU A 110 -11.38 16.50 11.07
C GLU A 110 -11.77 17.94 11.39
N VAL A 111 -12.26 18.66 10.38
CA VAL A 111 -12.84 19.99 10.59
C VAL A 111 -14.27 19.74 11.03
N GLU A 112 -14.58 19.91 12.31
CA GLU A 112 -15.97 19.97 12.75
C GLU A 112 -16.64 21.14 12.04
N GLU A 113 -17.58 20.85 11.13
CA GLU A 113 -18.45 21.87 10.54
C GLU A 113 -19.30 22.48 11.68
N ASN A 114 -18.98 23.71 12.08
CA ASN A 114 -19.78 24.53 12.99
C ASN A 114 -20.86 25.32 12.24
#